data_AF-A0A7V5SRB0-F1
#
_entry.id   AF-A0A7V5SRB0-F1
#
_cell.length_a   1.000
_cell.length_b   1.000
_cell.length_c   1.000
_cell.angle_alpha   90.00
_cell.angle_beta   90.00
_cell.angle_gamma   90.00
#
_symmetry.space_group_name_H-M   'P 1'
#
loop_
_entity.id
_entity.type
_entity.pdbx_description
1 polymer ?
#
loop_
_entity_poly.entity_id
_entity_poly.type
_entity_poly.pdbx_seq_one_letter_code
_entity_poly.pdbx_strand_id
1 'polypeptide(L)'
;MTIIEYEGKKYIFSLKSIIIFPILTILITLVIWYGTDYLWEFTHKIVVEQTVYVINFITKIGLTNLIIDYQKTSYGFEFLIPGKNNIGFENACTGVQAIAIFAGFILSTPHSLDKDANKKIWLRKFIALIVSSTIFYLVNILRMVIQLNLYYEGARWDDIHVSISAASSFIAAVIMILMHKWIPEFILSFIWIFAELKEFLNKKRIIKKEKL
;
A
#
# COMPACT_ATOMS: atom_id res chain seq x y z
N MET A 1 18.97 23.97 -11.68
CA MET A 1 18.73 22.60 -11.21
C MET A 1 18.43 22.72 -9.74
N THR A 2 17.20 22.44 -9.34
CA THR A 2 16.76 22.60 -7.96
C THR A 2 17.54 21.63 -7.05
N ILE A 3 18.11 22.17 -5.97
CA ILE A 3 18.78 21.41 -4.91
C ILE A 3 17.91 21.56 -3.66
N ILE A 4 17.55 20.44 -3.04
CA ILE A 4 16.79 20.44 -1.78
C ILE A 4 17.71 19.97 -0.67
N GLU A 5 17.82 20.74 0.41
CA GLU A 5 18.58 20.33 1.60
C GLU A 5 17.63 19.74 2.64
N TYR A 6 17.95 18.53 3.11
CA TYR A 6 17.18 17.84 4.15
C TYR A 6 18.13 17.02 5.02
N GLU A 7 18.05 17.18 6.34
CA GLU A 7 18.92 16.51 7.32
C GLU A 7 20.43 16.61 7.00
N GLY A 8 20.87 17.79 6.54
CA GLY A 8 22.27 18.03 6.20
C GLY A 8 22.75 17.35 4.91
N LYS A 9 21.84 16.74 4.14
CA LYS A 9 22.12 16.13 2.82
C LYS A 9 21.49 16.92 1.69
N LYS A 10 22.13 16.88 0.53
CA LYS A 10 21.65 17.52 -0.70
C LYS A 10 20.92 16.50 -1.56
N TYR A 11 19.69 16.81 -1.91
CA TYR A 11 18.84 16.00 -2.78
C TYR A 11 18.72 16.69 -4.13
N ILE A 12 19.30 16.03 -5.13
CA ILE A 12 19.27 16.43 -6.53
C ILE A 12 18.64 15.30 -7.33
N PHE A 13 17.63 15.61 -8.14
CA PHE A 13 16.94 14.62 -8.97
C PHE A 13 17.13 14.92 -10.46
N SER A 14 17.08 13.88 -11.27
CA SER A 14 17.04 14.03 -12.73
C SER A 14 15.59 14.05 -13.22
N LEU A 15 15.29 14.86 -14.24
CA LEU A 15 13.96 14.87 -14.84
C LEU A 15 13.57 13.48 -15.38
N LYS A 16 14.55 12.72 -15.91
CA LYS A 16 14.35 11.35 -16.39
C LYS A 16 13.86 10.44 -15.27
N SER A 17 14.50 10.44 -14.10
CA SER A 17 14.08 9.63 -12.96
C SER A 17 12.68 10.00 -12.46
N ILE A 18 12.33 11.29 -12.53
CA ILE A 18 11.00 11.80 -12.15
C ILE A 18 9.91 11.32 -13.11
N ILE A 19 10.18 11.31 -14.43
CA ILE A 19 9.22 10.81 -15.44
C ILE A 19 9.09 9.29 -15.38
N ILE A 20 10.20 8.58 -15.14
CA ILE A 20 10.21 7.12 -15.03
C ILE A 20 9.44 6.66 -13.77
N PHE A 21 9.49 7.42 -12.69
CA PHE A 21 8.85 7.08 -11.42
C PHE A 21 7.37 6.63 -11.53
N PRO A 22 6.43 7.42 -12.09
CA PRO A 22 5.03 6.98 -12.20
C PRO A 22 4.85 5.78 -13.15
N ILE A 23 5.59 5.73 -14.26
CA ILE A 23 5.50 4.62 -15.22
C ILE A 23 5.95 3.32 -14.55
N LEU A 24 7.10 3.36 -13.88
CA LEU A 24 7.67 2.22 -13.20
C LEU A 24 6.83 1.81 -11.99
N THR A 25 6.21 2.77 -11.28
CA THR A 25 5.24 2.47 -10.22
C THR A 25 4.10 1.61 -10.75
N ILE A 26 3.46 2.04 -11.85
CA ILE A 26 2.32 1.31 -12.44
C ILE A 26 2.76 -0.08 -12.88
N LEU A 27 3.88 -0.18 -13.62
CA LEU A 27 4.38 -1.46 -14.10
C LEU A 27 4.70 -2.43 -12.95
N ILE A 28 5.44 -1.99 -11.93
CA ILE A 28 5.76 -2.83 -10.77
C ILE A 28 4.49 -3.24 -10.03
N THR A 29 3.55 -2.31 -9.84
CA THR A 29 2.27 -2.61 -9.16
C THR A 29 1.51 -3.71 -9.91
N LEU A 30 1.39 -3.61 -11.23
CA LEU A 30 0.71 -4.61 -12.05
C LEU A 30 1.42 -5.95 -12.02
N VAL A 31 2.76 -5.96 -12.10
CA VAL A 31 3.55 -7.19 -12.02
C VAL A 31 3.34 -7.90 -10.68
N ILE A 32 3.37 -7.15 -9.57
CA ILE A 32 3.15 -7.74 -8.25
C ILE A 32 1.71 -8.23 -8.14
N TRP A 33 0.71 -7.41 -8.52
CA TRP A 33 -0.71 -7.75 -8.44
C TRP A 33 -1.06 -9.02 -9.23
N TYR A 34 -0.74 -9.07 -10.51
CA TYR A 34 -1.00 -10.25 -11.34
C TYR A 34 -0.14 -11.45 -10.94
N GLY A 35 1.10 -11.21 -10.47
CA GLY A 35 1.95 -12.28 -9.94
C GLY A 35 1.35 -12.93 -8.69
N THR A 36 0.78 -12.14 -7.78
CA THR A 36 0.09 -12.65 -6.59
C THR A 36 -1.24 -13.31 -6.91
N ASP A 37 -1.96 -12.84 -7.92
CA ASP A 37 -3.19 -13.46 -8.40
C ASP A 37 -2.90 -14.83 -9.06
N TYR A 38 -1.82 -14.93 -9.83
CA TYR A 38 -1.37 -16.21 -10.36
C TYR A 38 -0.95 -17.20 -9.25
N LEU A 39 -0.36 -16.69 -8.16
CA LEU A 39 0.03 -17.45 -6.98
C LEU A 39 -1.06 -17.41 -5.88
N TRP A 40 -2.32 -17.30 -6.29
CA TRP A 40 -3.49 -17.14 -5.41
C TRP A 40 -3.46 -18.09 -4.22
N GLU A 41 -3.35 -19.39 -4.49
CA GLU A 41 -3.42 -20.44 -3.46
C GLU A 41 -2.29 -20.33 -2.42
N PHE A 42 -1.12 -19.83 -2.79
CA PHE A 42 0.01 -19.71 -1.86
C PHE A 42 -0.04 -18.42 -1.05
N THR A 43 -0.51 -17.34 -1.65
CA THR A 43 -0.47 -16.00 -1.06
C THR A 43 -1.71 -15.68 -0.24
N HIS A 44 -2.89 -16.16 -0.67
CA HIS A 44 -4.17 -15.80 -0.07
C HIS A 44 -4.60 -16.82 0.99
N LYS A 45 -4.36 -18.11 0.78
CA LYS A 45 -4.71 -19.17 1.73
C LYS A 45 -4.12 -18.92 3.12
N ILE A 46 -2.85 -18.54 3.20
CA ILE A 46 -2.17 -18.28 4.48
C ILE A 46 -2.86 -17.13 5.23
N VAL A 47 -3.27 -16.07 4.53
CA VAL A 47 -3.98 -14.93 5.13
C VAL A 47 -5.34 -15.38 5.67
N VAL A 48 -6.09 -16.18 4.90
CA VAL A 48 -7.39 -16.70 5.32
C VAL A 48 -7.24 -17.60 6.55
N GLU A 49 -6.30 -18.55 6.52
CA GLU A 49 -6.05 -19.47 7.64
C GLU A 49 -5.63 -18.73 8.90
N GLN A 50 -4.75 -17.72 8.78
CA GLN A 50 -4.37 -16.89 9.93
C GLN A 50 -5.54 -16.04 10.43
N THR A 51 -6.38 -15.52 9.54
CA THR A 51 -7.59 -14.77 9.91
C THR A 51 -8.55 -15.67 10.71
N VAL A 52 -8.82 -16.89 10.23
CA VAL A 52 -9.65 -17.86 10.94
C VAL A 52 -9.04 -18.24 12.27
N TYR A 53 -7.73 -18.50 12.33
CA TYR A 53 -7.03 -18.79 13.57
C TYR A 53 -7.20 -17.65 14.60
N VAL A 54 -6.96 -16.40 14.18
CA VAL A 54 -7.11 -15.24 15.06
C VAL A 54 -8.56 -15.08 15.51
N ILE A 55 -9.54 -15.11 14.60
CA ILE A 55 -10.97 -15.04 14.95
C ILE A 55 -11.33 -16.13 15.97
N ASN A 56 -10.89 -17.36 15.71
CA ASN A 56 -11.21 -18.49 16.57
C ASN A 56 -10.59 -18.36 17.97
N PHE A 57 -9.45 -17.67 18.06
CA PHE A 57 -8.76 -17.43 19.31
C PHE A 57 -9.32 -16.25 20.12
N ILE A 58 -9.67 -15.13 19.47
CA ILE A 58 -9.99 -13.87 20.18
C ILE A 58 -11.46 -13.45 20.17
N THR A 59 -12.33 -14.11 19.39
CA THR A 59 -13.73 -13.69 19.25
C THR A 59 -14.73 -14.76 19.69
N LYS A 60 -15.97 -14.34 19.94
CA LYS A 60 -17.08 -15.24 20.28
C LYS A 60 -17.49 -16.14 19.11
N ILE A 61 -17.25 -15.73 17.86
CA ILE A 61 -17.39 -16.59 16.68
C ILE A 61 -16.52 -17.84 16.81
N GLY A 62 -15.34 -17.70 17.43
CA GLY A 62 -14.43 -18.80 17.66
C GLY A 62 -15.00 -19.95 18.46
N LEU A 63 -15.96 -19.67 19.34
CA LEU A 63 -16.68 -20.70 20.08
C LEU A 63 -17.54 -21.59 19.18
N THR A 64 -17.88 -21.10 17.99
CA THR A 64 -18.65 -21.82 16.97
C THR A 64 -17.77 -22.43 15.87
N ASN A 65 -16.44 -22.28 15.97
CA ASN A 65 -15.43 -22.68 14.98
C ASN A 65 -15.75 -22.15 13.58
N LEU A 66 -15.26 -20.94 13.27
CA LEU A 66 -15.30 -20.45 11.89
C LEU A 66 -14.54 -21.44 10.99
N ILE A 67 -15.19 -21.91 9.93
CA ILE A 67 -14.62 -22.86 8.98
C ILE A 67 -14.42 -22.17 7.63
N ILE A 68 -13.35 -22.57 6.94
CA ILE A 68 -13.08 -22.17 5.56
C ILE A 68 -13.69 -23.23 4.66
N ASP A 69 -14.54 -22.81 3.72
CA ASP A 69 -14.88 -23.67 2.59
C ASP A 69 -13.73 -23.62 1.58
N TYR A 70 -13.10 -24.79 1.37
CA TYR A 70 -12.05 -24.98 0.38
C TYR A 70 -12.60 -25.38 -0.99
N GLN A 71 -13.91 -25.63 -1.11
CA GLN A 71 -14.53 -25.85 -2.42
C GLN A 71 -14.48 -24.53 -3.20
N LYS A 72 -13.78 -24.59 -4.33
CA LYS A 72 -13.48 -23.44 -5.18
C LYS A 72 -14.77 -22.80 -5.68
N THR A 73 -15.23 -21.75 -5.02
CA THR A 73 -16.31 -20.90 -5.56
C THR A 73 -15.71 -19.94 -6.59
N SER A 74 -16.56 -19.23 -7.35
CA SER A 74 -16.14 -18.21 -8.30
C SER A 74 -15.32 -17.06 -7.67
N TYR A 75 -15.28 -16.97 -6.34
CA TYR A 75 -14.61 -15.93 -5.57
C TYR A 75 -13.42 -16.43 -4.73
N GLY A 76 -13.07 -17.73 -4.78
CA GLY A 76 -11.97 -18.30 -4.00
C GLY A 76 -12.45 -19.02 -2.73
N PHE A 77 -12.01 -18.55 -1.55
CA PHE A 77 -12.34 -19.14 -0.25
C PHE A 77 -13.58 -18.46 0.35
N GLU A 78 -14.41 -19.20 1.08
CA GLU A 78 -15.55 -18.63 1.81
C GLU A 78 -15.46 -18.89 3.31
N PHE A 79 -15.87 -17.91 4.10
CA PHE A 79 -16.07 -18.08 5.53
C PHE A 79 -17.48 -18.61 5.79
N LEU A 80 -17.55 -19.80 6.38
CA LEU A 80 -18.81 -20.41 6.81
C LEU A 80 -19.18 -19.87 8.18
N ILE A 81 -20.07 -18.88 8.21
CA ILE A 81 -20.46 -18.18 9.44
C ILE A 81 -21.74 -18.83 10.01
N PRO A 82 -21.71 -19.44 11.21
CA PRO A 82 -22.87 -20.14 11.75
C PRO A 82 -24.09 -19.23 11.91
N GLY A 83 -25.21 -19.64 11.32
CA GLY A 83 -26.48 -18.90 11.39
C GLY A 83 -26.55 -17.63 10.53
N LYS A 84 -25.60 -17.42 9.61
CA LYS A 84 -25.54 -16.28 8.69
C LYS A 84 -25.21 -16.75 7.27
N ASN A 85 -25.29 -15.83 6.30
CA ASN A 85 -24.81 -16.08 4.94
C ASN A 85 -23.28 -16.15 4.94
N ASN A 86 -22.74 -16.97 4.05
CA ASN A 86 -21.30 -17.06 3.82
C ASN A 86 -20.76 -15.74 3.27
N ILE A 87 -19.51 -15.45 3.61
CA ILE A 87 -18.79 -14.28 3.09
C ILE A 87 -17.60 -14.78 2.27
N GLY A 88 -17.56 -14.40 1.00
CA GLY A 88 -16.44 -14.68 0.10
C GLY A 88 -15.19 -13.86 0.45
N PHE A 89 -14.03 -14.46 0.27
CA PHE A 89 -12.73 -13.84 0.48
C PHE A 89 -12.05 -13.53 -0.85
N GLU A 90 -12.09 -12.26 -1.24
CA GLU A 90 -11.58 -11.77 -2.52
C GLU A 90 -10.13 -11.24 -2.41
N ASN A 91 -9.48 -10.98 -3.55
CA ASN A 91 -8.11 -10.43 -3.62
C ASN A 91 -7.96 -9.12 -2.84
N ALA A 92 -9.01 -8.31 -2.82
CA ALA A 92 -9.03 -7.05 -2.08
C ALA A 92 -9.01 -7.27 -0.55
N CYS A 93 -9.40 -8.45 -0.06
CA CYS A 93 -9.45 -8.79 1.36
C CYS A 93 -8.07 -9.12 1.93
N THR A 94 -7.09 -9.55 1.12
CA THR A 94 -5.71 -9.80 1.60
C THR A 94 -4.89 -8.55 1.79
N GLY A 95 -5.32 -7.43 1.20
CA GLY A 95 -4.51 -6.21 1.18
C GLY A 95 -3.33 -6.26 0.21
N VAL A 96 -3.24 -7.31 -0.61
CA VAL A 96 -2.22 -7.46 -1.65
C VAL A 96 -2.22 -6.27 -2.61
N GLN A 97 -3.39 -5.67 -2.87
CA GLN A 97 -3.51 -4.47 -3.70
C GLN A 97 -2.70 -3.30 -3.13
N ALA A 98 -2.90 -3.02 -1.84
CA ALA A 98 -2.19 -1.96 -1.14
C ALA A 98 -0.69 -2.26 -1.08
N ILE A 99 -0.31 -3.50 -0.77
CA ILE A 99 1.09 -3.92 -0.75
C ILE A 99 1.73 -3.74 -2.13
N ALA A 100 1.07 -4.13 -3.21
CA ALA A 100 1.56 -3.98 -4.58
C ALA A 100 1.77 -2.50 -4.95
N ILE A 101 0.80 -1.63 -4.63
CA ILE A 101 0.89 -0.19 -4.89
C ILE A 101 2.07 0.42 -4.13
N PHE A 102 2.17 0.14 -2.83
CA PHE A 102 3.25 0.68 -2.00
C PHE A 102 4.61 0.13 -2.39
N ALA A 103 4.70 -1.15 -2.76
CA ALA A 103 5.92 -1.73 -3.30
C ALA A 103 6.32 -1.06 -4.62
N GLY A 104 5.35 -0.78 -5.49
CA GLY A 104 5.53 0.03 -6.70
C GLY A 104 6.14 1.39 -6.38
N PHE A 105 5.56 2.15 -5.44
CA PHE A 105 6.08 3.44 -5.03
C PHE A 105 7.50 3.36 -4.45
N ILE A 106 7.74 2.43 -3.51
CA ILE A 106 9.04 2.26 -2.85
C ILE A 106 10.13 1.93 -3.87
N LEU A 107 9.91 0.91 -4.70
CA LEU A 107 10.90 0.42 -5.65
C LEU A 107 11.21 1.44 -6.73
N SER A 108 10.19 2.16 -7.21
CA SER A 108 10.35 3.16 -8.28
C SER A 108 10.81 4.54 -7.79
N THR A 109 10.75 4.82 -6.46
CA THR A 109 11.13 6.13 -5.90
C THR A 109 12.46 6.60 -6.49
N PRO A 110 12.54 7.82 -7.06
CA PRO A 110 13.74 8.31 -7.73
C PRO A 110 14.91 8.42 -6.76
N HIS A 111 16.11 8.10 -7.24
CA HIS A 111 17.32 8.21 -6.44
C HIS A 111 17.92 9.61 -6.59
N SER A 112 18.56 10.09 -5.54
CA SER A 112 19.33 11.32 -5.65
C SER A 112 20.64 11.08 -6.43
N LEU A 113 21.07 12.07 -7.20
CA LEU A 113 22.37 12.10 -7.86
C LEU A 113 23.53 12.32 -6.86
N ASP A 114 23.23 12.90 -5.71
CA ASP A 114 24.22 13.10 -4.64
C ASP A 114 24.60 11.76 -3.98
N LYS A 115 25.90 11.52 -3.82
CA LYS A 115 26.42 10.23 -3.33
C LYS A 115 26.07 9.98 -1.85
N ASP A 116 26.03 11.04 -1.04
CA ASP A 116 25.76 10.92 0.39
C ASP A 116 24.27 10.69 0.65
N ALA A 117 23.41 11.36 -0.11
CA ALA A 117 21.97 11.09 -0.12
C ALA A 117 21.66 9.69 -0.66
N ASN A 118 22.33 9.24 -1.73
CA ASN A 118 22.06 7.95 -2.36
C ASN A 118 22.67 6.73 -1.61
N LYS A 119 23.44 6.97 -0.55
CA LYS A 119 24.12 5.91 0.20
C LYS A 119 23.12 4.85 0.70
N LYS A 120 23.41 3.58 0.38
CA LYS A 120 22.61 2.40 0.77
C LYS A 120 21.11 2.52 0.42
N ILE A 121 20.75 3.21 -0.66
CA ILE A 121 19.34 3.42 -1.06
C ILE A 121 18.55 2.11 -1.15
N TRP A 122 19.13 1.06 -1.73
CA TRP A 122 18.45 -0.23 -1.91
C TRP A 122 18.15 -0.92 -0.58
N LEU A 123 19.05 -0.83 0.41
CA LEU A 123 18.79 -1.35 1.75
C LEU A 123 17.66 -0.57 2.43
N ARG A 124 17.64 0.76 2.29
CA ARG A 124 16.56 1.61 2.81
C ARG A 124 15.21 1.26 2.18
N LYS A 125 15.19 1.04 0.85
CA LYS A 125 14.01 0.54 0.13
C LYS A 125 13.56 -0.83 0.59
N PHE A 126 14.49 -1.75 0.79
CA PHE A 126 14.19 -3.10 1.27
C PHE A 126 13.59 -3.08 2.68
N ILE A 127 14.17 -2.30 3.61
CA ILE A 127 13.61 -2.12 4.96
C ILE A 127 12.21 -1.52 4.88
N ALA A 128 12.01 -0.47 4.08
CA ALA A 128 10.70 0.14 3.88
C ALA A 128 9.68 -0.86 3.34
N LEU A 129 10.05 -1.70 2.36
CA LEU A 129 9.19 -2.74 1.80
C LEU A 129 8.76 -3.76 2.85
N ILE A 130 9.70 -4.28 3.63
CA ILE A 130 9.39 -5.25 4.69
C ILE A 130 8.43 -4.61 5.68
N VAL A 131 8.80 -3.45 6.23
CA VAL A 131 8.02 -2.80 7.27
C VAL A 131 6.62 -2.43 6.76
N SER A 132 6.50 -1.82 5.58
CA SER A 132 5.19 -1.46 5.01
C SER A 132 4.33 -2.68 4.74
N SER A 133 4.92 -3.74 4.16
CA SER A 133 4.17 -4.96 3.84
C SER A 133 3.71 -5.68 5.10
N THR A 134 4.55 -5.77 6.13
CA THR A 134 4.17 -6.36 7.42
C THR A 134 3.04 -5.57 8.10
N ILE A 135 3.10 -4.24 8.10
CA ILE A 135 2.02 -3.43 8.69
C ILE A 135 0.72 -3.64 7.92
N PHE A 136 0.73 -3.57 6.58
CA PHE A 136 -0.47 -3.82 5.77
C PHE A 136 -1.03 -5.22 6.02
N TYR A 137 -0.16 -6.22 6.07
CA TYR A 137 -0.56 -7.60 6.32
C TYR A 137 -1.32 -7.74 7.64
N LEU A 138 -0.73 -7.26 8.75
CA LEU A 138 -1.33 -7.34 10.09
C LEU A 138 -2.65 -6.57 10.17
N VAL A 139 -2.68 -5.37 9.59
CA VAL A 139 -3.87 -4.52 9.56
C VAL A 139 -5.01 -5.17 8.80
N ASN A 140 -4.73 -5.85 7.67
CA ASN A 140 -5.78 -6.50 6.90
C ASN A 140 -6.36 -7.72 7.60
N ILE A 141 -5.53 -8.51 8.28
CA ILE A 141 -6.02 -9.58 9.16
C ILE A 141 -6.93 -8.99 10.24
N LEU A 142 -6.49 -7.93 10.93
CA LEU A 142 -7.29 -7.29 11.97
C LEU A 142 -8.61 -6.71 11.43
N ARG A 143 -8.57 -6.08 10.25
CA ARG A 143 -9.77 -5.58 9.56
C ARG A 143 -10.77 -6.71 9.31
N MET A 144 -10.32 -7.85 8.79
CA MET A 144 -11.19 -9.00 8.53
C MET A 144 -11.77 -9.59 9.83
N VAL A 145 -10.95 -9.71 10.87
CA VAL A 145 -11.39 -10.15 12.20
C VAL A 145 -12.51 -9.26 12.74
N ILE A 146 -12.33 -7.94 12.70
CA ILE A 146 -13.32 -6.98 13.18
C ILE A 146 -14.60 -7.04 12.34
N GLN A 147 -14.47 -7.05 11.00
CA GLN A 147 -15.61 -7.11 10.08
C GLN A 147 -16.44 -8.38 10.29
N LEU A 148 -15.80 -9.55 10.38
CA LEU A 148 -16.48 -10.82 10.59
C LEU A 148 -17.13 -10.87 11.99
N ASN A 149 -16.45 -10.39 13.05
CA ASN A 149 -17.02 -10.33 14.39
C ASN A 149 -18.29 -9.47 14.45
N LEU A 150 -18.23 -8.25 13.91
CA LEU A 150 -19.38 -7.35 13.89
C LEU A 150 -20.54 -7.91 13.05
N TYR A 151 -20.23 -8.56 11.93
CA TYR A 151 -21.25 -9.20 11.10
C TYR A 151 -22.00 -10.31 11.87
N TYR A 152 -21.26 -11.15 12.60
CA TYR A 152 -21.85 -12.18 13.43
C TYR A 152 -22.72 -11.62 14.55
N GLU A 153 -22.27 -10.53 15.19
CA GLU A 153 -23.03 -9.80 16.22
C GLU A 153 -24.31 -9.13 15.68
N GLY A 154 -24.49 -9.10 14.35
CA GLY A 154 -25.72 -8.67 13.69
C GLY A 154 -25.60 -7.38 12.89
N ALA A 155 -24.41 -6.79 12.77
CA ALA A 155 -24.19 -5.66 11.88
C ALA A 155 -24.40 -6.07 10.42
N ARG A 156 -24.85 -5.13 9.58
CA ARG A 156 -25.01 -5.36 8.15
C ARG A 156 -23.65 -5.38 7.47
N TRP A 157 -23.40 -6.40 6.64
CA TRP A 157 -22.13 -6.57 5.93
C TRP A 157 -21.77 -5.35 5.08
N ASP A 158 -22.72 -4.82 4.30
CA ASP A 158 -22.46 -3.68 3.40
C ASP A 158 -21.96 -2.44 4.14
N ASP A 159 -22.52 -2.17 5.33
CA ASP A 159 -22.18 -0.99 6.14
C ASP A 159 -20.77 -1.11 6.75
N ILE A 160 -20.46 -2.28 7.33
CA ILE A 160 -19.15 -2.52 7.98
C ILE A 160 -18.03 -2.79 6.97
N HIS A 161 -18.35 -3.44 5.86
CA HIS A 161 -17.38 -3.76 4.81
C HIS A 161 -16.82 -2.45 4.26
N VAL A 162 -17.68 -1.53 3.80
CA VAL A 162 -17.22 -0.27 3.20
C VAL A 162 -16.55 0.63 4.24
N SER A 163 -17.15 0.80 5.42
CA SER A 163 -16.66 1.76 6.43
C SER A 163 -15.29 1.38 6.99
N ILE A 164 -15.09 0.11 7.35
CA ILE A 164 -13.81 -0.36 7.91
C ILE A 164 -12.75 -0.44 6.80
N SER A 165 -13.14 -0.76 5.57
CA SER A 165 -12.23 -0.66 4.41
C SER A 165 -11.77 0.77 4.21
N ALA A 166 -12.65 1.76 4.28
CA ALA A 166 -12.29 3.17 4.17
C ALA A 166 -11.35 3.60 5.31
N ALA A 167 -11.55 3.10 6.53
CA ALA A 167 -10.66 3.38 7.66
C ALA A 167 -9.22 2.91 7.42
N SER A 168 -8.99 1.89 6.58
CA SER A 168 -7.63 1.45 6.22
C SER A 168 -6.83 2.50 5.44
N SER A 169 -7.47 3.53 4.87
CA SER A 169 -6.79 4.67 4.23
C SER A 169 -5.97 5.51 5.23
N PHE A 170 -6.38 5.60 6.50
CA PHE A 170 -5.59 6.25 7.55
C PHE A 170 -4.26 5.51 7.77
N ILE A 171 -4.29 4.19 7.68
CA ILE A 171 -3.11 3.34 7.85
C ILE A 171 -2.17 3.53 6.67
N ALA A 172 -2.71 3.64 5.45
CA ALA A 172 -1.92 4.02 4.28
C ALA A 172 -1.19 5.36 4.51
N ALA A 173 -1.86 6.39 5.04
CA ALA A 173 -1.24 7.67 5.36
C ALA A 173 -0.13 7.55 6.43
N VAL A 174 -0.34 6.76 7.48
CA VAL A 174 0.68 6.47 8.49
C VAL A 174 1.91 5.78 7.87
N ILE A 175 1.68 4.81 6.99
CA ILE A 175 2.76 4.11 6.28
C ILE A 175 3.54 5.06 5.37
N MET A 176 2.85 5.99 4.69
CA MET A 176 3.51 7.04 3.89
C MET A 176 4.48 7.88 4.75
N ILE A 177 4.05 8.27 5.95
CA ILE A 177 4.89 9.04 6.88
C ILE A 177 6.07 8.18 7.39
N LEU A 178 5.81 6.92 7.74
CA LEU A 178 6.87 6.01 8.18
C LEU A 178 7.89 5.76 7.07
N MET A 179 7.45 5.58 5.82
CA MET A 179 8.32 5.43 4.66
C MET A 179 9.26 6.62 4.48
N HIS A 180 8.82 7.84 4.78
CA HIS A 180 9.64 9.04 4.70
C HIS A 180 10.90 8.94 5.57
N LYS A 181 10.84 8.21 6.70
CA LYS A 181 12.00 7.98 7.57
C LYS A 181 13.14 7.23 6.86
N TRP A 182 12.82 6.29 5.99
CA TRP A 182 13.83 5.48 5.28
C TRP A 182 14.11 6.00 3.87
N ILE A 183 13.08 6.48 3.18
CA ILE A 183 13.14 6.96 1.80
C ILE A 183 12.58 8.37 1.72
N PRO A 184 13.26 9.38 2.29
CA PRO A 184 12.82 10.77 2.20
C PRO A 184 12.70 11.23 0.74
N GLU A 185 13.47 10.62 -0.17
CA GLU A 185 13.45 10.88 -1.62
C GLU A 185 12.04 10.83 -2.21
N PHE A 186 11.14 10.02 -1.66
CA PHE A 186 9.76 9.96 -2.13
C PHE A 186 9.08 11.33 -2.03
N ILE A 187 8.99 11.91 -0.82
CA ILE A 187 8.36 13.22 -0.61
C ILE A 187 9.18 14.34 -1.25
N LEU A 188 10.51 14.27 -1.14
CA LEU A 188 11.40 15.29 -1.70
C LEU A 188 11.30 15.36 -3.23
N SER A 189 11.00 14.24 -3.90
CA SER A 189 10.79 14.23 -5.35
C SER A 189 9.55 15.05 -5.77
N PHE A 190 8.47 15.00 -4.98
CA PHE A 190 7.30 15.85 -5.23
C PHE A 190 7.62 17.32 -4.99
N ILE A 191 8.32 17.64 -3.89
CA ILE A 191 8.75 19.02 -3.61
C ILE A 191 9.62 19.55 -4.76
N TRP A 192 10.52 18.72 -5.29
CA TRP A 192 11.36 19.04 -6.43
C TRP A 192 10.53 19.34 -7.69
N ILE A 193 9.53 18.51 -8.00
CA ILE A 193 8.60 18.73 -9.12
C ILE A 193 7.90 20.08 -8.99
N PHE A 194 7.36 20.40 -7.81
CA PHE A 194 6.67 21.67 -7.58
C PHE A 194 7.59 22.88 -7.71
N ALA A 195 8.83 22.77 -7.23
CA ALA A 195 9.83 23.82 -7.36
C ALA A 195 10.19 24.08 -8.84
N GLU A 196 10.48 23.04 -9.61
CA GLU A 196 10.79 23.15 -11.05
C GLU A 196 9.58 23.67 -11.84
N LEU A 197 8.36 23.24 -11.51
CA LEU A 197 7.13 23.74 -12.15
C LEU A 197 6.94 25.23 -11.88
N LYS A 198 7.18 25.68 -10.64
CA LYS A 198 7.10 27.09 -10.27
C LYS A 198 8.13 27.94 -11.03
N GLU A 199 9.37 27.47 -11.15
CA GLU A 199 10.40 28.16 -11.94
C GLU A 199 10.03 28.26 -13.43
N PHE A 200 9.50 27.18 -14.01
CA PHE A 200 9.06 27.14 -15.39
C PHE A 200 7.92 28.13 -15.67
N LEU A 201 6.92 28.18 -14.77
CA LEU A 201 5.80 29.13 -14.86
C LEU A 201 6.27 30.59 -14.72
N ASN A 202 7.22 30.85 -13.82
CA ASN A 202 7.79 32.19 -13.65
C ASN A 202 8.55 32.66 -14.89
N LYS A 203 9.39 31.80 -15.49
CA LYS A 203 10.10 32.12 -16.75
C LYS A 203 9.13 32.45 -17.89
N LYS A 204 8.05 31.67 -18.05
CA LYS A 204 7.01 31.96 -19.04
C LYS A 204 6.32 33.31 -18.80
N ARG A 205 6.08 33.69 -17.54
CA ARG A 205 5.47 34.98 -17.18
C ARG A 205 6.37 36.17 -17.51
N ILE A 206 7.69 36.03 -17.33
CA ILE A 206 8.68 37.06 -17.68
C ILE A 206 8.74 37.24 -19.20
N ILE A 207 8.89 36.16 -19.96
CA ILE A 207 8.93 36.20 -21.44
C ILE A 207 7.65 36.82 -22.02
N LYS A 208 6.48 36.57 -21.41
CA LYS A 208 5.22 37.18 -21.85
C LYS A 208 5.18 38.69 -21.58
N LYS A 209 5.82 39.17 -20.51
CA LYS A 209 5.92 40.61 -20.21
C LYS A 209 6.91 41.34 -21.11
N GLU A 210 7.97 40.67 -21.57
CA GLU A 210 8.96 41.26 -22.49
C GLU A 210 8.46 41.34 -23.95
N LYS A 211 7.36 40.65 -24.28
CA LYS A 211 6.73 40.66 -25.61
C LYS A 211 5.51 41.59 -25.70
N LEU A 212 5.16 42.29 -24.63
CA LEU A 212 4.09 43.29 -24.53
C LEU A 212 4.71 44.68 -24.39
#